data_AF-A0A7M5ULJ4-F1
#
_entry.id   AF-A0A7M5ULJ4-F1
#
_cell.length_a   1.000
_cell.length_b   1.000
_cell.length_c   1.000
_cell.angle_alpha   90.00
_cell.angle_beta   90.00
_cell.angle_gamma   90.00
#
_symmetry.space_group_name_H-M   'P 1'
#
loop_
_entity.id
_entity.type
_entity.pdbx_description
1 polymer ?
#
loop_
_entity_poly.entity_id
_entity_poly.type
_entity_poly.pdbx_seq_one_letter_code
_entity_poly.pdbx_strand_id
1 'polypeptide(L)'
;GDEHDVKLCTQNLVLPDVATLYGRLYLGALDAELEQISDESAHLLVSAVETHLKNILTACVSRRKPFKIRSGSHFQHRYGSSHIKTLLLNNSLSKPRDAKQRFQTYEQAEAECYARFAAGEVRNSVLPPISLPDLRDTILEKKDTIPSHTVRAGNMERVLANSWHPDIDETKQNELYILETRKLHEKLKQQRALRV
;
A
#
# COMPACT_ATOMS: atom_id res chain seq x y z
N GLY A 1 -9.08 36.69 9.80
CA GLY A 1 -7.95 37.02 8.93
C GLY A 1 -7.07 35.82 9.02
N ASP A 2 -7.44 34.81 8.25
CA ASP A 2 -7.18 33.43 8.62
C ASP A 2 -5.83 33.08 8.01
N GLU A 3 -4.81 33.01 8.86
CA GLU A 3 -3.52 32.45 8.52
C GLU A 3 -3.77 31.02 8.03
N HIS A 4 -3.78 30.83 6.72
CA HIS A 4 -3.82 29.52 6.10
C HIS A 4 -2.48 28.84 6.33
N ASP A 5 -2.33 28.24 7.52
CA ASP A 5 -1.26 27.31 7.80
C ASP A 5 -1.20 26.29 6.66
N VAL A 6 -0.04 26.19 6.01
CA VAL A 6 0.17 25.32 4.85
C VAL A 6 0.16 23.86 5.31
N LYS A 7 -1.03 23.29 5.44
CA LYS A 7 -1.23 21.92 5.92
C LYS A 7 -0.59 20.92 4.97
N LEU A 8 0.03 19.90 5.54
CA LEU A 8 0.63 18.79 4.80
C LEU A 8 -0.45 17.80 4.37
N CYS A 9 -0.25 17.12 3.25
CA CYS A 9 -1.17 16.08 2.76
C CYS A 9 -1.42 14.98 3.81
N THR A 10 -0.43 14.70 4.66
CA THR A 10 -0.55 13.76 5.78
C THR A 10 -1.58 14.18 6.82
N GLN A 11 -1.81 15.49 7.01
CA GLN A 11 -2.77 16.02 7.96
C GLN A 11 -4.19 16.03 7.39
N ASN A 12 -4.32 16.36 6.10
CA ASN A 12 -5.63 16.45 5.44
C ASN A 12 -6.13 15.11 4.90
N LEU A 13 -5.26 14.10 4.77
CA LEU A 13 -5.55 12.80 4.15
C LEU A 13 -6.10 12.90 2.71
N VAL A 14 -5.78 14.00 2.03
CA VAL A 14 -6.17 14.27 0.64
C VAL A 14 -4.90 14.50 -0.18
N LEU A 15 -4.95 14.08 -1.44
CA LEU A 15 -3.89 14.37 -2.40
C LEU A 15 -3.70 15.87 -2.57
N PRO A 16 -2.48 16.33 -2.88
CA PRO A 16 -2.25 17.75 -3.07
C PRO A 16 -3.06 18.26 -4.26
N ASP A 17 -3.74 19.38 -4.05
CA ASP A 17 -4.38 20.13 -5.14
C ASP A 17 -3.33 20.95 -5.91
N VAL A 18 -3.63 21.27 -7.16
CA VAL A 18 -2.76 22.04 -8.06
C VAL A 18 -2.33 23.36 -7.42
N ALA A 19 -3.26 24.11 -6.81
CA ALA A 19 -2.97 25.37 -6.14
C ALA A 19 -1.98 25.19 -4.97
N THR A 20 -2.16 24.12 -4.17
CA THR A 20 -1.26 23.82 -3.04
C THR A 20 0.13 23.39 -3.50
N LEU A 21 0.22 22.70 -4.64
CA LEU A 21 1.49 22.31 -5.24
C LEU A 21 2.23 23.50 -5.83
N TYR A 22 1.56 24.42 -6.53
CA TYR A 22 2.21 25.63 -7.04
C TYR A 22 2.91 26.42 -5.96
N GLY A 23 2.22 26.71 -4.84
CA GLY A 23 2.83 27.46 -3.74
C GLY A 23 4.08 26.76 -3.18
N ARG A 24 4.02 25.43 -3.00
CA ARG A 24 5.16 24.63 -2.51
C ARG A 24 6.30 24.53 -3.53
N LEU A 25 5.95 24.39 -4.81
CA LEU A 25 6.90 24.32 -5.90
C LEU A 25 7.64 25.65 -6.03
N TYR A 26 6.93 26.78 -5.90
CA TYR A 26 7.50 28.13 -5.88
C TYR A 26 8.47 28.33 -4.72
N LEU A 27 8.10 27.92 -3.50
CA LEU A 27 9.02 27.96 -2.36
C LEU A 27 10.26 27.09 -2.61
N GLY A 28 10.08 25.87 -3.16
CA GLY A 28 11.22 25.00 -3.48
C GLY A 28 12.11 25.53 -4.61
N ALA A 29 11.55 26.25 -5.58
CA ALA A 29 12.32 26.93 -6.62
C ALA A 29 13.11 28.11 -6.05
N LEU A 30 12.51 28.89 -5.15
CA LEU A 30 13.20 29.97 -4.43
C LEU A 30 14.37 29.42 -3.62
N ASP A 31 14.18 28.31 -2.89
CA ASP A 31 15.25 27.64 -2.13
C ASP A 31 16.39 27.12 -3.04
N ALA A 32 16.07 26.84 -4.31
CA ALA A 32 17.01 26.40 -5.33
C ALA A 32 17.50 27.55 -6.25
N GLU A 33 17.20 28.80 -5.90
CA GLU A 33 17.57 30.02 -6.64
C GLU A 33 17.01 30.09 -8.08
N LEU A 34 15.89 29.41 -8.34
CA LEU A 34 15.14 29.51 -9.60
C LEU A 34 14.08 30.61 -9.52
N GLU A 35 14.08 31.49 -10.54
CA GLU A 35 13.20 32.67 -10.59
C GLU A 35 11.78 32.35 -11.08
N GLN A 36 11.63 31.32 -11.93
CA GLN A 36 10.36 30.99 -12.58
C GLN A 36 10.14 29.48 -12.63
N ILE A 37 8.87 29.09 -12.55
CA ILE A 37 8.39 27.72 -12.73
C ILE A 37 7.36 27.72 -13.84
N SER A 38 7.40 26.71 -14.70
CA SER A 38 6.38 26.53 -15.72
C SER A 38 5.04 26.15 -15.11
N ASP A 39 3.97 26.77 -15.62
CA ASP A 39 2.59 26.48 -15.21
C ASP A 39 2.28 24.96 -15.30
N GLU A 40 2.75 24.25 -16.31
CA GLU A 40 2.43 22.81 -16.46
C GLU A 40 3.09 21.91 -15.39
N SER A 41 4.09 22.42 -14.66
CA SER A 41 4.88 21.62 -13.70
C SER A 41 4.02 21.08 -12.56
N ALA A 42 3.10 21.88 -12.03
CA ALA A 42 2.20 21.45 -10.95
C ALA A 42 1.24 20.35 -11.44
N HIS A 43 0.71 20.48 -12.66
CA HIS A 43 -0.17 19.48 -13.26
C HIS A 43 0.54 18.15 -13.51
N LEU A 44 1.77 18.19 -14.04
CA LEU A 44 2.60 17.00 -14.22
C LEU A 44 2.90 16.31 -12.88
N LEU A 45 3.19 17.08 -11.83
CA LEU A 45 3.43 16.54 -10.50
C LEU A 45 2.19 15.86 -9.91
N VAL A 46 1.00 16.44 -10.03
CA VAL A 46 -0.25 15.80 -9.60
C VAL A 46 -0.42 14.45 -10.32
N SER A 47 -0.30 14.45 -11.65
CA SER A 47 -0.44 13.23 -12.45
C SER A 47 0.61 12.16 -12.11
N ALA A 48 1.85 12.58 -11.87
CA ALA A 48 2.93 11.70 -11.46
C ALA A 48 2.66 11.07 -10.08
N VAL A 49 2.23 11.86 -9.10
CA VAL A 49 1.89 11.38 -7.75
C VAL A 49 0.73 10.39 -7.80
N GLU A 50 -0.32 10.70 -8.56
CA GLU A 50 -1.43 9.77 -8.74
C GLU A 50 -0.98 8.43 -9.36
N THR A 51 -0.18 8.50 -10.41
CA THR A 51 0.34 7.31 -11.10
C THR A 51 1.23 6.51 -10.17
N HIS A 52 2.07 7.18 -9.39
CA HIS A 52 2.94 6.54 -8.40
C HIS A 52 2.13 5.80 -7.33
N LEU A 53 1.09 6.41 -6.76
CA LEU A 53 0.22 5.78 -5.77
C LEU A 53 -0.58 4.62 -6.38
N LYS A 54 -1.10 4.79 -7.60
CA LYS A 54 -1.75 3.70 -8.35
C LYS A 54 -0.80 2.51 -8.49
N ASN A 55 0.46 2.73 -8.86
CA ASN A 55 1.46 1.67 -8.99
C ASN A 55 1.73 0.94 -7.66
N ILE A 56 1.85 1.66 -6.54
CA ILE A 56 2.03 1.06 -5.21
C ILE A 56 0.81 0.20 -4.83
N LEU A 57 -0.40 0.72 -5.02
CA LEU A 57 -1.63 -0.01 -4.72
C LEU A 57 -1.81 -1.23 -5.63
N THR A 58 -1.51 -1.09 -6.92
CA THR A 58 -1.49 -2.23 -7.86
C THR A 58 -0.48 -3.28 -7.43
N ALA A 59 0.72 -2.87 -6.97
CA ALA A 59 1.70 -3.80 -6.41
C ALA A 59 1.13 -4.57 -5.20
N CYS A 60 0.44 -3.88 -4.28
CA CYS A 60 -0.19 -4.52 -3.12
C CYS A 60 -1.29 -5.50 -3.53
N VAL A 61 -2.18 -5.09 -4.43
CA VAL A 61 -3.28 -5.94 -4.91
C VAL A 61 -2.76 -7.15 -5.67
N SER A 62 -1.75 -6.97 -6.53
CA SER A 62 -1.13 -8.06 -7.30
C SER A 62 -0.45 -9.10 -6.42
N ARG A 63 0.03 -8.72 -5.23
CA ARG A 63 0.58 -9.66 -4.24
C ARG A 63 -0.54 -10.44 -3.54
N ARG A 64 -1.65 -9.77 -3.19
CA ARG A 64 -2.76 -10.37 -2.42
C ARG A 64 -3.71 -11.21 -3.28
N LYS A 65 -3.88 -10.86 -4.56
CA LYS A 65 -4.85 -11.48 -5.46
C LYS A 65 -4.16 -12.04 -6.71
N PRO A 66 -4.53 -13.26 -7.14
CA PRO A 66 -4.09 -13.75 -8.44
C PRO A 66 -4.60 -12.84 -9.55
N PHE A 67 -3.81 -12.69 -10.61
CA PHE A 67 -4.15 -11.91 -11.79
C PHE A 67 -3.69 -12.64 -13.04
N LYS A 68 -4.21 -12.22 -14.20
CA LYS A 68 -3.78 -12.70 -15.51
C LYS A 68 -2.95 -11.64 -16.20
N ILE A 69 -1.92 -12.07 -16.90
CA ILE A 69 -1.10 -11.21 -17.74
C ILE A 69 -1.54 -11.45 -19.17
N ARG A 70 -1.77 -10.38 -19.95
CA ARG A 70 -2.12 -10.52 -21.36
C ARG A 70 -0.87 -10.97 -22.14
N SER A 71 -0.96 -12.12 -22.84
CA SER A 71 0.14 -12.69 -23.62
C SER A 71 0.77 -11.63 -24.56
N GLY A 72 2.07 -11.40 -24.41
CA GLY A 72 2.83 -10.40 -25.17
C GLY A 72 2.85 -8.98 -24.56
N SER A 73 2.37 -8.79 -23.33
CA SER A 73 2.44 -7.51 -22.61
C SER A 73 2.61 -7.72 -21.11
N HIS A 74 3.14 -6.73 -20.38
CA HIS A 74 3.18 -6.75 -18.90
C HIS A 74 1.87 -6.31 -18.23
N PHE A 75 0.79 -6.15 -19.00
CA PHE A 75 -0.48 -5.65 -18.49
C PHE A 75 -1.24 -6.71 -17.68
N GLN A 76 -1.43 -6.42 -16.40
CA GLN A 76 -2.14 -7.26 -15.44
C GLN A 76 -3.65 -6.96 -15.49
N HIS A 77 -4.47 -7.99 -15.63
CA HIS A 77 -5.93 -7.91 -15.71
C HIS A 77 -6.60 -9.05 -14.94
N ARG A 78 -7.91 -8.92 -14.70
CA ARG A 78 -8.73 -9.95 -14.04
C ARG A 78 -8.17 -10.37 -12.67
N TYR A 79 -7.97 -9.39 -11.79
CA TYR A 79 -7.61 -9.62 -10.39
C TYR A 79 -8.69 -10.41 -9.66
N GLY A 80 -8.29 -11.38 -8.85
CA GLY A 80 -9.19 -12.23 -8.07
C GLY A 80 -9.69 -13.48 -8.79
N SER A 81 -9.39 -13.68 -10.08
CA SER A 81 -9.73 -14.95 -10.74
C SER A 81 -8.79 -16.05 -10.27
N SER A 82 -9.36 -17.21 -9.91
CA SER A 82 -8.61 -18.38 -9.48
C SER A 82 -7.52 -18.70 -10.50
N HIS A 83 -6.26 -18.73 -10.04
CA HIS A 83 -5.16 -19.25 -10.84
C HIS A 83 -5.28 -20.77 -10.79
N ILE A 84 -6.04 -21.35 -11.71
CA ILE A 84 -5.96 -22.79 -11.93
C ILE A 84 -4.54 -23.04 -12.42
N LYS A 85 -3.69 -23.51 -11.49
CA LYS A 85 -2.44 -24.18 -11.85
C LYS A 85 -2.82 -25.17 -12.93
N THR A 86 -2.32 -24.94 -14.13
CA THR A 86 -2.46 -25.76 -15.34
C THR A 86 -1.94 -27.20 -15.17
N LEU A 87 -1.66 -27.64 -13.95
CA LEU A 87 -1.13 -28.95 -13.60
C LEU A 87 -2.13 -30.10 -13.82
N LEU A 88 -3.40 -29.80 -14.10
CA LEU A 88 -4.39 -30.80 -14.53
C LEU A 88 -4.75 -30.72 -16.03
N LEU A 89 -4.17 -29.78 -16.78
CA LEU A 89 -4.32 -29.71 -18.23
C LEU A 89 -3.15 -30.44 -18.90
N ASN A 90 -3.18 -31.76 -18.86
CA ASN A 90 -2.30 -32.62 -19.65
C ASN A 90 -2.67 -32.62 -21.15
N ASN A 91 -3.10 -31.51 -21.74
CA ASN A 91 -3.45 -31.50 -23.15
C ASN A 91 -3.34 -30.12 -23.80
N SER A 92 -2.33 -29.99 -24.67
CA SER A 92 -2.41 -29.41 -26.02
C SER A 92 -2.90 -27.97 -26.24
N LEU A 93 -3.24 -27.21 -25.21
CA LEU A 93 -3.67 -25.80 -25.33
C LEU A 93 -2.53 -24.77 -25.19
N SER A 94 -1.31 -25.18 -24.83
CA SER A 94 -0.12 -24.31 -24.93
C SER A 94 0.52 -24.39 -26.32
N LYS A 95 -0.27 -24.29 -27.39
CA LYS A 95 0.34 -23.93 -28.67
C LYS A 95 0.86 -22.49 -28.54
N PRO A 96 2.10 -22.19 -28.95
CA PRO A 96 2.55 -20.81 -29.05
C PRO A 96 1.55 -20.08 -29.96
N ARG A 97 0.90 -19.04 -29.42
CA ARG A 97 -0.01 -18.21 -30.22
C ARG A 97 0.83 -17.56 -31.32
N ASP A 98 0.64 -18.01 -32.56
CA ASP A 98 1.14 -17.28 -33.71
C ASP A 98 0.59 -15.85 -33.64
N ALA A 99 1.47 -14.86 -33.81
CA ALA A 99 1.17 -13.43 -33.69
C ALA A 99 0.04 -12.93 -34.61
N LYS A 100 -0.47 -13.79 -35.51
CA LYS A 100 -1.57 -13.56 -36.45
C LYS A 100 -2.97 -13.83 -35.86
N GLN A 101 -3.11 -14.58 -34.77
CA GLN A 101 -4.40 -14.76 -34.06
C GLN A 101 -4.52 -13.74 -32.91
N ARG A 102 -4.65 -12.47 -33.26
CA ARG A 102 -4.90 -11.39 -32.28
C ARG A 102 -6.35 -11.35 -31.76
N PHE A 103 -7.25 -12.07 -32.42
CA PHE A 103 -8.66 -12.15 -32.05
C PHE A 103 -8.98 -13.58 -31.61
N GLN A 104 -9.31 -13.76 -30.33
CA GLN A 104 -10.02 -14.95 -29.89
C GLN A 104 -11.40 -14.91 -30.57
N THR A 105 -11.77 -15.96 -31.30
CA THR A 105 -13.17 -16.12 -31.70
C THR A 105 -14.04 -16.19 -30.44
N TYR A 106 -15.26 -15.64 -30.51
CA TYR A 106 -16.19 -15.60 -29.38
C TYR A 106 -16.37 -16.99 -28.74
N GLU A 107 -16.46 -18.03 -29.57
CA GLU A 107 -16.56 -19.44 -29.19
C GLU A 107 -15.33 -19.96 -28.42
N GLN A 108 -14.12 -19.51 -28.77
CA GLN A 108 -12.90 -19.87 -28.02
C GLN A 108 -12.87 -19.21 -26.64
N ALA A 109 -13.29 -17.95 -26.56
CA ALA A 109 -13.39 -17.23 -25.29
C ALA A 109 -14.45 -17.85 -24.37
N GLU A 110 -15.58 -18.27 -24.94
CA GLU A 110 -16.66 -18.96 -24.26
C GLU A 110 -16.22 -20.36 -23.76
N ALA A 111 -15.57 -21.16 -24.60
CA ALA A 111 -15.03 -22.47 -24.21
C ALA A 111 -13.98 -22.36 -23.09
N GLU A 112 -13.08 -21.36 -23.16
CA GLU A 112 -12.13 -21.06 -22.08
C GLU A 112 -12.83 -20.62 -20.79
N CYS A 113 -13.99 -19.97 -20.88
CA CYS A 113 -14.79 -19.56 -19.73
C CYS A 113 -15.43 -20.78 -19.05
N TYR A 114 -16.10 -21.64 -19.80
CA TYR A 114 -16.72 -22.86 -19.28
C TYR A 114 -15.70 -23.81 -18.65
N ALA A 115 -14.53 -24.01 -19.27
CA ALA A 115 -13.48 -24.85 -18.72
C ALA A 115 -12.98 -24.35 -17.36
N ARG A 116 -12.87 -23.02 -17.18
CA ARG A 116 -12.45 -22.40 -15.91
C ARG A 116 -13.53 -22.49 -14.84
N PHE A 117 -14.79 -22.33 -15.22
CA PHE A 117 -15.93 -22.49 -14.32
C PHE A 117 -16.04 -23.94 -13.82
N ALA A 118 -15.94 -24.91 -14.73
CA ALA A 118 -16.02 -26.34 -14.42
C ALA A 118 -14.86 -26.83 -13.53
N ALA A 119 -13.66 -26.27 -13.72
CA ALA A 119 -12.47 -26.62 -12.96
C ALA A 119 -12.42 -26.00 -11.54
N GLY A 120 -13.56 -25.50 -11.05
CA GLY A 120 -13.68 -24.97 -9.69
C GLY A 120 -12.98 -23.63 -9.58
N GLU A 121 -13.57 -22.59 -10.15
CA GLU A 121 -13.24 -21.22 -9.75
C GLU A 121 -13.61 -21.10 -8.26
N VAL A 122 -12.63 -21.38 -7.39
CA VAL A 122 -12.76 -21.26 -5.94
C VAL A 122 -13.29 -19.86 -5.68
N ARG A 123 -14.54 -19.80 -5.19
CA ARG A 123 -15.22 -18.58 -4.83
C ARG A 123 -14.24 -17.71 -4.07
N ASN A 124 -14.05 -16.47 -4.54
CA ASN A 124 -13.25 -15.44 -3.90
C ASN A 124 -13.37 -15.57 -2.38
N SER A 125 -12.32 -16.01 -1.69
CA SER A 125 -12.26 -15.74 -0.26
C SER A 125 -12.30 -14.22 -0.15
N VAL A 126 -13.30 -13.69 0.56
CA VAL A 126 -13.43 -12.26 0.77
C VAL A 126 -12.20 -11.84 1.58
N LEU A 127 -11.16 -11.41 0.89
CA LEU A 127 -9.94 -10.95 1.54
C LEU A 127 -10.29 -9.71 2.37
N PRO A 128 -9.71 -9.57 3.57
CA PRO A 128 -9.89 -8.35 4.35
C PRO A 128 -9.40 -7.12 3.57
N PRO A 129 -9.84 -5.91 3.93
CA PRO A 129 -9.31 -4.68 3.32
C PRO A 129 -7.78 -4.63 3.42
N ILE A 130 -7.14 -3.88 2.51
CA ILE A 130 -5.67 -3.77 2.49
C ILE A 130 -5.21 -3.19 3.83
N SER A 131 -4.30 -3.89 4.48
CA SER A 131 -3.76 -3.51 5.78
C SER A 131 -2.34 -2.97 5.67
N LEU A 132 -1.87 -2.29 6.72
CA LEU A 132 -0.51 -1.75 6.79
C LEU A 132 0.60 -2.82 6.66
N PRO A 133 0.51 -4.03 7.25
CA PRO A 133 1.50 -5.09 7.01
C PRO A 133 1.50 -5.59 5.57
N ASP A 134 0.35 -5.58 4.87
CA ASP A 134 0.32 -5.91 3.43
C ASP A 134 1.18 -4.94 2.62
N LEU A 135 1.14 -3.64 2.96
CA LEU A 135 1.96 -2.60 2.34
C LEU A 135 3.44 -2.80 2.66
N ARG A 136 3.78 -3.05 3.94
CA ARG A 136 5.16 -3.34 4.40
C ARG A 136 5.79 -4.44 3.56
N ASP A 137 5.13 -5.59 3.51
CA ASP A 137 5.67 -6.75 2.82
C ASP A 137 5.74 -6.53 1.30
N THR A 138 4.80 -5.79 0.71
CA THR A 138 4.84 -5.44 -0.71
C THR A 138 6.07 -4.58 -1.03
N ILE A 139 6.38 -3.59 -0.19
CA ILE A 139 7.57 -2.73 -0.36
C ILE A 139 8.87 -3.52 -0.14
N LEU A 140 8.85 -4.56 0.70
CA LEU A 140 9.99 -5.46 0.89
C LEU A 140 10.24 -6.35 -0.32
N GLU A 141 9.19 -6.93 -0.90
CA GLU A 141 9.26 -7.82 -2.06
C GLU A 141 9.59 -7.05 -3.35
N LYS A 142 8.88 -5.93 -3.60
CA LYS A 142 9.04 -5.12 -4.81
C LYS A 142 9.77 -3.82 -4.51
N LYS A 143 11.09 -3.89 -4.46
CA LYS A 143 11.98 -2.75 -4.15
C LYS A 143 11.82 -1.58 -5.13
N ASP A 144 11.43 -1.85 -6.37
CA ASP A 144 11.30 -0.85 -7.43
C ASP A 144 10.05 0.02 -7.33
N THR A 145 9.12 -0.31 -6.40
CA THR A 145 7.88 0.48 -6.21
C THR A 145 8.16 1.90 -5.72
N ILE A 146 9.22 2.10 -4.94
CA ILE A 146 9.68 3.40 -4.46
C ILE A 146 11.18 3.50 -4.80
N PRO A 147 11.54 4.19 -5.91
CA PRO A 147 12.93 4.26 -6.37
C PRO A 147 13.87 4.95 -5.38
N SER A 148 13.37 5.96 -4.66
CA SER A 148 14.20 6.71 -3.69
C SER A 148 14.40 5.91 -2.40
N HIS A 149 15.65 5.55 -2.11
CA HIS A 149 16.01 4.82 -0.89
C HIS A 149 15.67 5.57 0.40
N THR A 150 15.87 6.89 0.42
CA THR A 150 15.58 7.71 1.60
C THR A 150 14.08 7.75 1.89
N VAL A 151 13.26 7.95 0.84
CA VAL A 151 11.80 7.93 0.95
C VAL A 151 11.30 6.55 1.35
N ARG A 152 11.86 5.48 0.77
CA ARG A 152 11.50 4.10 1.11
C ARG A 152 11.85 3.76 2.56
N ALA A 153 13.06 4.09 3.01
CA ALA A 153 13.52 3.82 4.37
C ALA A 153 12.67 4.58 5.41
N GLY A 154 12.50 5.90 5.24
CA GLY A 154 11.72 6.70 6.19
C GLY A 154 10.25 6.28 6.26
N ASN A 155 9.64 5.88 5.13
CA ASN A 155 8.28 5.35 5.15
C ASN A 155 8.20 3.95 5.77
N MET A 156 9.21 3.09 5.58
CA MET A 156 9.28 1.78 6.22
C MET A 156 9.39 1.91 7.74
N GLU A 157 10.22 2.82 8.24
CA GLU A 157 10.34 3.12 9.67
C GLU A 157 9.01 3.57 10.27
N ARG A 158 8.29 4.47 9.59
CA ARG A 158 6.95 4.92 10.02
C ARG A 158 5.95 3.77 10.06
N VAL A 159 5.98 2.89 9.06
CA VAL A 159 5.11 1.70 9.00
C VAL A 159 5.42 0.75 10.16
N LEU A 160 6.70 0.50 10.44
CA LEU A 160 7.12 -0.36 11.54
C LEU A 160 6.76 0.25 12.90
N ALA A 161 6.96 1.55 13.09
CA ALA A 161 6.58 2.26 14.31
C ALA A 161 5.07 2.18 14.57
N ASN A 162 4.24 2.35 13.53
CA ASN A 162 2.78 2.20 13.64
C ASN A 162 2.30 0.76 13.80
N SER A 163 3.14 -0.22 13.47
CA SER A 163 2.85 -1.65 13.66
C SER A 163 3.41 -2.18 14.98
N TRP A 164 4.08 -1.33 15.77
CA TRP A 164 4.72 -1.76 17.00
C TRP A 164 3.66 -2.06 18.05
N HIS A 165 3.75 -3.25 18.63
CA HIS A 165 3.02 -3.64 19.81
C HIS A 165 4.02 -4.14 20.86
N PRO A 166 3.83 -3.80 22.15
CA PRO A 166 4.69 -4.32 23.21
C PRO A 166 4.60 -5.84 23.26
N ASP A 167 5.71 -6.48 23.61
CA ASP A 167 5.72 -7.94 23.75
C ASP A 167 4.90 -8.38 24.98
N ILE A 168 4.52 -9.65 25.02
CA ILE A 168 3.73 -10.20 26.12
C ILE A 168 4.48 -10.12 27.46
N ASP A 169 5.82 -10.17 27.42
CA ASP A 169 6.64 -10.06 28.61
C ASP A 169 6.82 -8.60 29.04
N GLU A 170 6.94 -7.67 28.09
CA GLU A 170 6.96 -6.23 28.38
C GLU A 170 5.63 -5.76 28.98
N THR A 171 4.50 -6.24 28.46
CA THR A 171 3.17 -5.93 29.01
C THR A 171 3.02 -6.46 30.44
N LYS A 172 3.40 -7.71 30.72
CA LYS A 172 3.41 -8.24 32.09
C LYS A 172 4.32 -7.44 33.04
N GLN A 173 5.52 -7.07 32.58
CA GLN A 173 6.43 -6.23 33.36
C GLN A 173 5.81 -4.87 33.67
N ASN A 174 5.13 -4.26 32.70
CA ASN A 174 4.45 -2.99 32.89
C ASN A 174 3.29 -3.10 33.90
N GLU A 175 2.51 -4.19 33.84
CA GLU A 175 1.46 -4.46 34.84
C GLU A 175 2.02 -4.57 36.26
N LEU A 176 3.12 -5.32 36.43
CA LEU A 176 3.80 -5.45 37.73
C LEU A 176 4.29 -4.10 38.24
N TYR A 177 4.90 -3.30 37.37
CA TYR A 177 5.37 -1.95 37.70
C TYR A 177 4.21 -1.03 38.14
N ILE A 178 3.08 -1.05 37.44
CA ILE A 178 1.88 -0.28 37.80
C ILE A 178 1.34 -0.72 39.18
N LEU A 179 1.34 -2.03 39.47
CA LEU A 179 0.90 -2.55 40.77
C LEU A 179 1.84 -2.12 41.90
N GLU A 180 3.15 -2.18 41.68
CA GLU A 180 4.16 -1.78 42.66
C GLU A 180 4.08 -0.29 42.98
N THR A 181 4.02 0.55 41.94
CA THR A 181 3.88 2.01 42.09
C THR A 181 2.59 2.39 42.83
N ARG A 182 1.47 1.72 42.55
CA ARG A 182 0.22 1.91 43.28
C ARG A 182 0.37 1.55 44.77
N LYS A 183 0.97 0.41 45.09
CA LYS A 183 1.23 -0.01 46.49
C LYS A 183 2.11 1.00 47.23
N LEU A 184 3.13 1.51 46.56
CA LEU A 184 4.05 2.50 47.12
C LEU A 184 3.31 3.82 47.40
N HIS A 185 2.46 4.25 46.47
CA HIS A 185 1.62 5.44 46.63
C HIS A 185 0.65 5.32 47.82
N GLU A 186 0.00 4.16 47.98
CA GLU A 186 -0.87 3.89 49.13
C GLU A 186 -0.11 3.94 50.46
N LYS A 187 1.07 3.31 50.52
CA LYS A 187 1.93 3.37 51.72
C LYS A 187 2.32 4.81 52.07
N LEU A 188 2.71 5.61 51.08
CA LEU A 188 3.03 7.02 51.28
C LEU A 188 1.82 7.83 51.77
N LYS A 189 0.63 7.57 51.22
CA LYS A 189 -0.62 8.21 51.65
C LYS A 189 -0.94 7.88 53.11
N GLN A 190 -0.78 6.62 53.50
CA GLN A 190 -0.98 6.17 54.89
C GLN A 190 0.03 6.83 55.84
N GLN A 191 1.31 6.88 55.48
CA GLN A 191 2.34 7.55 56.30
C GLN A 191 2.06 9.04 56.47
N ARG A 192 1.53 9.72 55.44
CA ARG A 192 1.13 11.13 55.55
C ARG A 192 -0.09 11.32 56.43
N ALA A 193 -1.08 10.42 56.36
CA ALA A 193 -2.26 10.48 57.20
C ALA A 193 -1.95 10.27 58.70
N LEU A 194 -0.90 9.52 59.03
CA LEU A 194 -0.44 9.28 60.40
C LEU A 194 0.43 10.41 60.98
N ARG A 195 0.83 11.40 60.18
CA ARG A 195 1.63 12.56 60.62
C ARG A 195 0.78 13.82 60.90
N VAL A 196 -0.54 13.73 60.79
CA VAL A 196 -1.53 14.76 61.16
C VAL A 196 -2.22 14.31 62.43
#